data_AF-A0A238UAP3-F1
#
_entry.id   AF-A0A238UAP3-F1
#
_cell.length_a   1.000
_cell.length_b   1.000
_cell.length_c   1.000
_cell.angle_alpha   90.00
_cell.angle_beta   90.00
_cell.angle_gamma   90.00
#
_symmetry.space_group_name_H-M   'P 1'
#
loop_
_entity.id
_entity.type
_entity.pdbx_description
1 polymer ?
#
loop_
_entity_poly.entity_id
_entity_poly.type
_entity_poly.pdbx_seq_one_letter_code
_entity_poly.pdbx_strand_id
1 'polypeptide(L)'
;MKSIIYLFFLLMLTNVYTQDNVTWVKTNGVIKELEKKRRGKTFATVSFTTKDGKEASAYIQLLGLPIIGSFKSVGDSIEVYYDKTNPAIAKSESGKFLSQYGIIILIALGVFFSVKRYLNVVKLHKTA
;
A
#
# COMPACT_ATOMS: atom_id res chain seq x y z
N MET A 1 19.06 8.49 33.89
CA MET A 1 18.33 9.28 32.86
C MET A 1 18.32 8.66 31.46
N LYS A 2 19.45 8.20 30.90
CA LYS A 2 19.49 7.62 29.54
C LYS A 2 18.54 6.42 29.34
N SER A 3 18.39 5.54 30.34
CA SER A 3 17.48 4.38 30.25
C SER A 3 15.98 4.75 30.16
N ILE A 4 15.58 5.87 30.78
CA ILE A 4 14.17 6.35 30.76
C ILE A 4 13.80 6.88 29.37
N ILE A 5 14.75 7.49 28.67
CA ILE A 5 14.57 7.98 27.29
C ILE A 5 14.34 6.82 26.32
N TYR A 6 15.04 5.70 26.47
CA TYR A 6 14.82 4.52 25.62
C TYR A 6 13.48 3.83 25.90
N LEU A 7 13.05 3.79 27.17
CA LEU A 7 11.75 3.24 27.55
C LEU A 7 10.59 4.10 27.00
N PHE A 8 10.75 5.43 27.01
CA PHE A 8 9.79 6.36 26.40
C PHE A 8 9.67 6.17 24.88
N PHE A 9 10.80 5.96 24.19
CA PHE A 9 10.81 5.67 22.76
C PHE A 9 10.16 4.32 22.41
N LEU A 10 10.31 3.31 23.28
CA LEU A 10 9.68 2.00 23.11
C LEU A 10 8.16 2.06 23.28
N LEU A 11 7.66 2.88 24.22
CA LEU A 11 6.24 3.06 24.48
C LEU A 11 5.53 3.86 23.38
N MET A 12 6.25 4.71 22.63
CA MET A 12 5.68 5.44 21.49
C MET A 12 5.39 4.57 20.25
N LEU A 13 5.95 3.35 20.19
CA LEU A 13 5.72 2.43 19.07
C LEU A 13 4.38 1.68 19.16
N THR A 14 3.69 1.70 20.31
CA THR A 14 2.51 0.86 20.54
C THR A 14 1.20 1.44 20.01
N ASN A 15 1.19 2.68 19.50
CA ASN A 15 -0.03 3.36 19.05
C ASN A 15 -0.24 3.36 17.52
N VAL A 16 0.52 2.56 16.76
CA VAL A 16 0.29 2.44 15.31
C VAL A 16 -0.85 1.46 15.05
N TYR A 17 -2.09 1.91 15.29
CA TYR A 17 -3.28 1.21 14.80
C TYR A 17 -3.60 1.68 13.38
N THR A 18 -3.19 0.92 12.37
CA THR A 18 -3.83 0.99 11.05
C THR A 18 -4.98 -0.01 11.02
N GLN A 19 -6.15 0.43 11.47
CA GLN A 19 -7.41 -0.29 11.22
C GLN A 19 -8.30 0.58 10.33
N ASP A 20 -8.07 0.51 9.03
CA ASP A 20 -9.13 0.79 8.06
C ASP A 20 -10.17 -0.33 8.26
N ASN A 21 -11.22 -0.10 9.05
CA ASN A 21 -12.38 -1.00 9.19
C ASN A 21 -13.29 -0.95 7.95
N VAL A 22 -12.67 -0.79 6.77
CA VAL A 22 -13.34 -0.67 5.49
C VAL A 22 -13.45 -2.06 4.90
N THR A 23 -14.69 -2.52 4.71
CA THR A 23 -14.95 -3.82 4.08
C THR A 23 -14.80 -3.67 2.56
N TRP A 24 -13.62 -4.03 2.06
CA TRP A 24 -13.32 -4.02 0.63
C TRP A 24 -13.97 -5.19 -0.09
N VAL A 25 -14.78 -4.89 -1.10
CA VAL A 25 -15.40 -5.88 -1.98
C VAL A 25 -14.62 -5.95 -3.29
N LYS A 26 -14.23 -7.17 -3.68
CA LYS A 26 -13.52 -7.43 -4.93
C LYS A 26 -14.51 -7.56 -6.09
N THR A 27 -14.21 -6.90 -7.20
CA THR A 27 -14.93 -7.01 -8.48
C THR A 27 -13.97 -6.77 -9.65
N ASN A 28 -14.40 -7.08 -10.86
CA ASN A 28 -13.67 -6.74 -12.08
C ASN A 28 -14.28 -5.48 -12.70
N GLY A 29 -13.42 -4.58 -13.14
CA GLY A 29 -13.80 -3.33 -13.80
C GLY A 29 -13.05 -3.12 -15.09
N VAL A 30 -13.67 -2.39 -16.02
CA VAL A 30 -13.08 -2.04 -17.32
C VAL A 30 -12.58 -0.60 -17.29
N ILE A 31 -11.35 -0.40 -17.72
CA ILE A 31 -10.75 0.94 -17.86
C ILE A 31 -11.47 1.68 -18.97
N LYS A 32 -12.12 2.80 -18.62
CA LYS A 32 -12.78 3.70 -19.58
C LYS A 32 -11.85 4.81 -20.03
N GLU A 33 -11.07 5.35 -19.10
CA GLU A 33 -10.16 6.46 -19.37
C GLU A 33 -8.84 6.28 -18.61
N LEU A 34 -7.76 6.83 -19.16
CA LEU A 34 -6.42 6.79 -18.60
C LEU A 34 -5.82 8.20 -18.58
N GLU A 35 -5.34 8.60 -17.40
CA GLU A 35 -4.65 9.85 -17.19
C GLU A 35 -3.22 9.57 -16.69
N LYS A 36 -2.22 9.98 -17.47
CA LYS A 36 -0.81 9.90 -17.06
C LYS A 36 -0.39 11.23 -16.44
N LYS A 37 0.00 11.20 -15.16
CA LYS A 37 0.58 12.35 -14.44
C LYS A 37 2.10 12.29 -14.41
N ARG A 38 2.73 13.40 -14.01
CA ARG A 38 4.19 13.51 -13.83
C ARG A 38 4.72 12.42 -12.88
N ARG A 39 5.95 11.96 -13.12
CA ARG A 39 6.65 10.89 -12.37
C ARG A 39 5.97 9.52 -12.43
N GLY A 40 5.54 9.10 -13.63
CA GLY A 40 5.04 7.74 -13.88
C GLY A 40 3.71 7.39 -13.17
N LYS A 41 3.05 8.34 -12.51
CA LYS A 41 1.74 8.06 -11.89
C LYS A 41 0.69 7.95 -12.97
N THR A 42 -0.01 6.82 -13.00
CA THR A 42 -1.10 6.58 -13.95
C THR A 42 -2.40 6.41 -13.18
N PHE A 43 -3.42 7.18 -13.52
CA PHE A 43 -4.75 7.07 -12.97
C PHE A 43 -5.70 6.57 -14.05
N ALA A 44 -6.71 5.83 -13.64
CA ALA A 44 -7.72 5.31 -14.54
C ALA A 44 -9.11 5.52 -13.96
N THR A 45 -10.04 5.92 -14.84
CA THR A 45 -11.48 5.85 -14.56
C THR A 45 -11.93 4.44 -14.92
N VAL A 46 -12.39 3.70 -13.92
CA VAL A 46 -12.77 2.29 -14.07
C VAL A 46 -14.26 2.15 -13.82
N SER A 47 -14.97 1.53 -14.76
CA SER A 47 -16.38 1.21 -14.63
C SER A 47 -16.54 -0.25 -14.24
N PHE A 48 -17.37 -0.52 -13.24
CA PHE A 48 -17.60 -1.86 -12.71
C PHE A 48 -19.03 -1.99 -12.17
N THR A 49 -19.49 -3.22 -12.06
CA THR A 49 -20.77 -3.54 -11.44
C THR A 49 -20.55 -3.89 -9.96
N THR A 50 -21.32 -3.26 -9.08
CA THR A 50 -21.35 -3.60 -7.66
C THR A 50 -22.05 -4.93 -7.45
N LYS A 51 -21.88 -5.55 -6.27
CA LYS A 51 -22.60 -6.78 -5.91
C LYS A 51 -24.12 -6.65 -5.98
N ASP A 52 -24.65 -5.43 -5.85
CA ASP A 52 -26.09 -5.16 -5.92
C ASP A 52 -26.58 -4.96 -7.37
N GLY A 53 -25.72 -5.21 -8.37
CA GLY A 53 -26.05 -5.07 -9.79
C GLY A 53 -26.02 -3.63 -10.31
N LYS A 54 -25.62 -2.65 -9.50
CA LYS A 54 -25.54 -1.25 -9.93
C LYS A 54 -24.22 -0.98 -10.63
N GLU A 55 -24.27 -0.25 -11.73
CA GLU A 55 -23.06 0.28 -12.36
C GLU A 55 -22.48 1.41 -11.50
N ALA A 56 -21.17 1.36 -11.28
CA ALA A 56 -20.40 2.38 -10.60
C ALA A 56 -19.16 2.72 -11.43
N SER A 57 -18.61 3.89 -11.19
CA SER A 57 -17.31 4.28 -11.71
C SER A 57 -16.46 4.85 -10.58
N ALA A 58 -15.16 4.57 -10.62
CA ALA A 58 -14.22 5.09 -9.66
C ALA A 58 -12.93 5.53 -10.35
N TYR A 59 -12.34 6.59 -9.82
CA TYR A 59 -11.05 7.09 -10.25
C TYR A 59 -9.96 6.50 -9.35
N ILE A 60 -9.13 5.61 -9.91
CA ILE A 60 -8.16 4.86 -9.14
C ILE A 60 -6.75 5.04 -9.68
N GLN A 61 -5.76 4.94 -8.80
CA GLN A 61 -4.37 4.87 -9.21
C GLN A 61 -4.03 3.44 -9.66
N LEU A 62 -3.48 3.32 -10.86
CA LEU A 62 -2.94 2.06 -11.37
C LEU A 62 -1.50 1.86 -10.91
N LEU A 63 -1.12 0.60 -10.74
CA LEU A 63 0.28 0.26 -10.57
C LEU A 63 1.05 0.63 -11.82
N GLY A 64 2.13 1.35 -11.62
CA GLY A 64 3.04 1.73 -12.68
C GLY A 64 4.44 1.86 -12.15
N LEU A 65 5.42 1.67 -13.03
CA LEU A 65 6.81 1.96 -12.69
C LEU A 65 7.00 3.48 -12.52
N PRO A 66 7.91 3.94 -11.65
CA PRO A 66 8.09 5.36 -11.34
C PRO A 66 8.39 6.27 -12.55
N ILE A 67 8.83 5.70 -13.68
CA ILE A 67 9.22 6.43 -14.89
C ILE A 67 8.31 6.08 -16.07
N ILE A 68 8.00 4.79 -16.25
CA ILE A 68 7.27 4.27 -17.41
C ILE A 68 5.74 4.32 -17.19
N GLY A 69 5.30 4.30 -15.93
CA GLY A 69 3.89 4.24 -15.57
C GLY A 69 3.27 2.86 -15.73
N SER A 70 1.95 2.82 -15.84
CA SER A 70 1.21 1.55 -15.96
C SER A 70 1.28 1.01 -17.39
N PHE A 71 1.33 -0.32 -17.51
CA PHE A 71 1.25 -1.04 -18.79
C PHE A 71 -0.20 -1.32 -19.23
N LYS A 72 -1.19 -0.87 -18.44
CA LYS A 72 -2.61 -1.05 -18.74
C LYS A 72 -3.11 -0.02 -19.74
N SER A 73 -4.10 -0.42 -20.53
CA SER A 73 -4.71 0.35 -21.62
C SER A 73 -6.21 0.52 -21.43
N VAL A 74 -6.81 1.48 -22.17
CA VAL A 74 -8.27 1.65 -22.21
C VAL A 74 -8.90 0.38 -22.80
N GLY A 75 -9.96 -0.10 -22.16
CA GLY A 75 -10.61 -1.37 -22.50
C GLY A 75 -10.09 -2.58 -21.73
N ASP A 76 -8.96 -2.47 -21.03
CA ASP A 76 -8.46 -3.57 -20.20
C ASP A 76 -9.37 -3.82 -18.99
N SER A 77 -9.56 -5.10 -18.66
CA SER A 77 -10.17 -5.51 -17.40
C SER A 77 -9.10 -5.56 -16.29
N ILE A 78 -9.46 -5.01 -15.13
CA ILE A 78 -8.61 -4.98 -13.95
C ILE A 78 -9.41 -5.34 -12.70
N GLU A 79 -8.72 -5.88 -11.71
CA GLU A 79 -9.32 -6.11 -10.40
C GLU A 79 -9.43 -4.80 -9.61
N VAL A 80 -10.64 -4.55 -9.11
CA VAL A 80 -11.00 -3.37 -8.33
C VAL A 80 -11.53 -3.82 -6.97
N TYR A 81 -11.05 -3.14 -5.93
CA TYR A 81 -11.55 -3.28 -4.57
C TYR A 81 -12.29 -2.01 -4.21
N TYR A 82 -13.61 -2.09 -4.05
CA TYR A 82 -14.44 -0.94 -3.70
C TYR A 82 -14.97 -1.04 -2.26
N ASP A 83 -15.24 0.08 -1.63
CA ASP A 83 -15.90 0.14 -0.33
C ASP A 83 -17.40 -0.16 -0.49
N LYS A 84 -17.92 -1.16 0.26
CA LYS A 84 -19.34 -1.53 0.23
C LYS A 84 -20.26 -0.34 0.54
N THR A 85 -19.85 0.57 1.42
CA THR A 85 -20.65 1.73 1.83
C THR A 85 -20.56 2.88 0.83
N ASN A 86 -19.43 3.00 0.12
CA ASN A 86 -19.22 4.02 -0.89
C ASN A 86 -18.40 3.49 -2.09
N PRO A 87 -19.07 2.99 -3.15
CA PRO A 87 -18.39 2.42 -4.31
C PRO A 87 -17.50 3.39 -5.08
N ALA A 88 -17.66 4.71 -4.92
CA ALA A 88 -16.76 5.69 -5.54
C ALA A 88 -15.34 5.62 -4.96
N ILE A 89 -15.19 5.09 -3.73
CA ILE A 89 -13.90 4.81 -3.11
C ILE A 89 -13.49 3.41 -3.55
N ALA A 90 -12.58 3.36 -4.52
CA ALA A 90 -12.01 2.11 -5.00
C ALA A 90 -10.49 2.16 -5.11
N LYS A 91 -9.86 0.99 -5.03
CA LYS A 91 -8.41 0.80 -5.09
C LYS A 91 -8.09 -0.37 -6.02
N SER A 92 -6.94 -0.28 -6.70
CA SER A 92 -6.35 -1.43 -7.38
C SER A 92 -5.73 -2.40 -6.36
N GLU A 93 -5.58 -3.67 -6.74
CA GLU A 93 -5.00 -4.74 -5.90
C GLU A 93 -3.68 -4.32 -5.23
N SER A 94 -2.78 -3.76 -6.04
CA SER A 94 -1.47 -3.28 -5.59
C SER A 94 -1.56 -2.09 -4.60
N GLY A 95 -2.52 -1.18 -4.78
CA GLY A 95 -2.75 -0.07 -3.88
C GLY A 95 -3.19 -0.56 -2.50
N LYS A 96 -4.02 -1.61 -2.47
CA LYS A 96 -4.43 -2.28 -1.24
C LYS A 96 -3.23 -2.93 -0.55
N PHE A 97 -2.42 -3.72 -1.27
CA PHE A 97 -1.25 -4.39 -0.69
C PHE A 97 -0.24 -3.42 -0.08
N LEU A 98 0.15 -2.37 -0.82
CA LEU A 98 1.11 -1.38 -0.30
C LEU A 98 0.54 -0.61 0.89
N SER A 99 -0.75 -0.24 0.87
CA SER A 99 -1.39 0.42 2.00
C SER A 99 -1.49 -0.46 3.25
N GLN A 100 -1.72 -1.76 3.06
CA GLN A 100 -1.97 -2.70 4.16
C GLN A 100 -0.66 -3.25 4.75
N TYR A 101 0.34 -3.54 3.92
CA TYR A 101 1.56 -4.24 4.33
C TYR A 101 2.82 -3.38 4.25
N GLY A 102 2.78 -2.20 3.62
CA GLY A 102 3.96 -1.37 3.40
C GLY A 102 4.69 -1.00 4.70
N ILE A 103 3.94 -0.62 5.74
CA ILE A 103 4.53 -0.26 7.03
C ILE A 103 5.12 -1.47 7.76
N ILE A 104 4.47 -2.64 7.66
CA ILE A 104 4.94 -3.89 8.24
C ILE A 104 6.25 -4.32 7.58
N ILE A 105 6.34 -4.22 6.25
CA ILE A 105 7.55 -4.54 5.49
C ILE A 105 8.70 -3.59 5.88
N LEU A 106 8.43 -2.29 6.02
CA LEU A 106 9.45 -1.31 6.43
C LEU A 106 9.97 -1.58 7.84
N ILE A 107 9.09 -1.93 8.78
CA ILE A 107 9.47 -2.31 10.14
C ILE A 107 10.36 -3.56 10.10
N ALA A 108 9.96 -4.59 9.36
CA ALA A 108 10.73 -5.83 9.23
C ALA A 108 12.13 -5.59 8.66
N LEU A 109 12.24 -4.75 7.61
CA LEU A 109 13.53 -4.36 7.02
C LEU A 109 14.39 -3.57 8.02
N GLY A 110 13.79 -2.63 8.75
CA GLY A 110 14.48 -1.84 9.78
C GLY A 110 15.08 -2.73 10.87
N VAL A 111 14.31 -3.70 11.37
CA VAL A 111 14.79 -4.68 12.36
C VAL A 111 15.90 -5.55 11.76
N PHE A 112 15.71 -6.07 10.54
CA PHE A 112 16.71 -6.91 9.88
C PHE A 112 18.07 -6.21 9.72
N PHE A 113 18.08 -4.97 9.22
CA PHE A 113 19.33 -4.20 9.08
C PHE A 113 19.95 -3.84 10.44
N SER A 114 19.13 -3.50 11.43
CA SER A 114 19.62 -3.14 12.78
C SER A 114 20.27 -4.34 13.48
N VAL A 115 19.61 -5.50 13.46
CA VAL A 115 20.14 -6.75 14.05
C VAL A 115 21.42 -7.18 13.34
N LYS A 116 21.44 -7.18 12.01
CA LYS A 116 22.63 -7.55 11.23
C LYS A 116 23.83 -6.66 11.58
N ARG A 117 23.62 -5.34 11.71
CA ARG A 117 24.68 -4.40 12.10
C ARG A 117 25.15 -4.66 13.53
N TYR A 118 24.24 -4.88 14.47
CA TYR A 118 24.58 -5.17 15.86
C TYR A 118 25.44 -6.43 16.00
N LEU A 119 25.05 -7.54 15.35
CA LEU A 119 25.81 -8.79 15.37
C LEU A 119 27.22 -8.63 14.80
N ASN A 120 27.38 -7.83 13.74
CA ASN A 120 28.69 -7.54 13.16
C ASN A 120 29.60 -6.77 14.15
N VAL A 121 29.07 -5.77 14.87
CA VAL A 121 29.83 -5.00 15.86
C VAL A 121 30.25 -5.89 17.04
N VAL A 122 29.35 -6.73 17.55
CA VAL A 122 29.66 -7.66 18.66
C VAL A 122 30.72 -8.68 18.26
N LYS A 123 30.69 -9.18 17.02
CA LYS A 123 31.68 -10.12 16.52
C LYS A 123 33.07 -9.50 16.40
N LEU A 124 33.16 -8.24 15.94
CA LEU A 124 34.42 -7.49 15.87
C LEU A 124 35.00 -7.23 17.27
N HIS A 125 34.16 -6.93 18.27
CA HIS A 125 34.63 -6.70 19.64
C HIS A 125 35.07 -7.97 20.37
N LYS A 126 34.66 -9.16 19.91
CA LYS A 126 35.13 -10.46 20.43
C LYS A 126 36.43 -10.96 19.78
N THR A 127 36.86 -10.32 18.69
CA THR A 127 38.06 -10.73 17.91
C THR A 127 39.21 -9.74 17.99
N ALA A 128 38.98 -8.57 18.61
CA ALA A 128 40.00 -7.62 19.06
C ALA A 128 40.34 -7.88 20.54
#